data_AF-A0A3N0D6B1-F1
#
_entry.id   AF-A0A3N0D6B1-F1
#
_cell.length_a   1.000
_cell.length_b   1.000
_cell.length_c   1.000
_cell.angle_alpha   90.00
_cell.angle_beta   90.00
_cell.angle_gamma   90.00
#
_symmetry.space_group_name_H-M   'P 1'
#
loop_
_entity.id
_entity.type
_entity.pdbx_description
1 polymer ?
#
loop_
_entity_poly.entity_id
_entity_poly.type
_entity_poly.pdbx_seq_one_letter_code
_entity_poly.pdbx_strand_id
1 'polypeptide(L)'
;MAWDEWERIKASAAERQATGTRLNGLPPDRGDDGPSGTAGEARLKHTAQPWNRAAATAGILWTGTRRARTDLTTGHTGTAGGLSGLSSLASLHGVLHSWENRLAAVEDECRGLEPALRRAGRELVGVDHEVGATTKAVQVPRGGAAR
;
A
#
# COMPACT_ATOMS: atom_id res chain seq x y z
N MET A 1 1.57 22.14 -23.49
CA MET A 1 1.43 23.01 -22.30
C MET A 1 0.92 22.25 -21.07
N ALA A 2 -0.31 21.74 -20.99
CA ALA A 2 -0.76 20.96 -19.81
C ALA A 2 -0.09 19.57 -19.67
N TRP A 3 0.27 18.96 -20.82
CA TRP A 3 0.97 17.66 -20.85
C TRP A 3 2.40 17.72 -20.31
N ASP A 4 3.13 18.82 -20.56
CA ASP A 4 4.51 19.02 -20.10
C ASP A 4 4.57 19.23 -18.58
N GLU A 5 3.49 19.76 -18.00
CA GLU A 5 3.31 19.88 -16.55
C GLU A 5 3.04 18.51 -15.91
N TRP A 6 2.24 17.68 -16.56
CA TRP A 6 1.96 16.32 -16.10
C TRP A 6 3.21 15.42 -16.14
N GLU A 7 4.03 15.52 -17.18
CA GLU A 7 5.32 14.81 -17.26
C GLU A 7 6.30 15.26 -16.17
N ARG A 8 6.36 16.58 -15.87
CA ARG A 8 7.18 17.09 -14.75
C ARG A 8 6.72 16.59 -13.39
N ILE A 9 5.42 16.51 -13.15
CA ILE A 9 4.87 15.99 -11.90
C ILE A 9 5.25 14.52 -11.73
N LYS A 10 5.14 13.70 -12.78
CA LYS A 10 5.59 12.29 -12.75
C LYS A 10 7.09 12.15 -12.48
N ALA A 11 7.93 12.91 -13.19
CA ALA A 11 9.38 12.88 -13.00
C ALA A 11 9.75 13.23 -11.56
N SER A 12 9.17 14.30 -11.01
CA SER A 12 9.41 14.71 -9.62
C SER A 12 8.91 13.70 -8.59
N ALA A 13 7.86 12.94 -8.90
CA ALA A 13 7.35 11.87 -8.03
C ALA A 13 8.27 10.65 -8.04
N ALA A 14 8.82 10.28 -9.21
CA ALA A 14 9.79 9.20 -9.35
C ALA A 14 11.10 9.52 -8.61
N GLU A 15 11.59 10.76 -8.70
CA GLU A 15 12.76 11.23 -7.93
C GLU A 15 12.52 11.18 -6.41
N ARG A 16 11.31 11.59 -5.97
CA ARG A 16 10.92 11.50 -4.54
C ARG A 16 10.76 10.06 -4.06
N GLN A 17 10.28 9.15 -4.91
CA GLN A 17 10.19 7.73 -4.61
C GLN A 17 11.58 7.07 -4.52
N ALA A 18 12.51 7.45 -5.41
CA ALA A 18 13.91 7.03 -5.33
C ALA A 18 14.63 7.55 -4.08
N THR A 19 14.26 8.74 -3.60
CA THR A 19 14.81 9.34 -2.36
C THR A 19 14.15 8.77 -1.10
N GLY A 20 12.92 8.25 -1.20
CA GLY A 20 12.07 7.83 -0.09
C GLY A 20 12.14 6.34 0.29
N THR A 21 12.73 5.47 -0.53
CA THR A 21 12.94 4.06 -0.16
C THR A 21 14.28 3.86 0.56
N ARG A 22 14.50 4.57 1.66
CA ARG A 22 15.33 4.03 2.74
C ARG A 22 14.44 3.12 3.57
N LEU A 23 14.39 1.85 3.20
CA LEU A 23 14.19 0.78 4.18
C LEU A 23 15.07 1.12 5.38
N ASN A 24 14.54 1.03 6.61
CA ASN A 24 15.21 1.36 7.88
C ASN A 24 16.49 0.52 8.08
N GLY A 25 17.52 0.76 7.28
CA GLY A 25 18.86 0.25 7.47
C GLY A 25 19.59 1.21 8.40
N LEU A 26 20.13 0.66 9.49
CA LEU A 26 21.05 1.38 10.36
C LEU A 26 22.15 2.08 9.53
N PRO A 27 22.67 3.23 9.99
CA PRO A 27 23.84 3.83 9.38
C PRO A 27 25.00 2.82 9.32
N PRO A 28 25.78 2.76 8.23
CA PRO A 28 26.94 1.89 8.18
C PRO A 28 27.94 2.30 9.26
N ASP A 29 28.41 1.29 10.00
CA ASP A 29 29.36 1.38 11.11
C ASP A 29 30.47 2.40 10.83
N ARG A 30 30.54 3.43 11.68
CA ARG A 30 31.77 4.15 11.92
C ARG A 30 32.42 3.45 13.10
N GLY A 31 33.45 2.66 12.82
CA GLY A 31 34.21 1.97 13.85
C GLY A 31 34.69 2.95 14.91
N ASP A 32 34.37 2.65 16.16
CA ASP A 32 35.09 3.09 17.33
C ASP A 32 34.89 2.04 18.43
N ASP A 33 36.02 1.61 19.00
CA ASP A 33 36.14 0.54 19.97
C ASP A 33 35.35 0.84 21.25
N GLY A 34 34.27 0.08 21.46
CA GLY A 34 33.42 0.12 22.67
C GLY A 34 32.99 -1.30 23.07
N PRO A 35 32.78 -1.55 24.38
CA PRO A 35 32.76 -2.91 24.94
C PRO A 35 31.64 -3.78 24.33
N SER A 36 32.03 -5.02 24.00
CA SER A 36 31.16 -6.05 23.43
C SER A 36 29.87 -6.29 24.23
N GLY A 37 28.76 -6.45 23.50
CA GLY A 37 27.50 -7.04 23.95
C GLY A 37 26.62 -6.04 24.70
N THR A 38 25.55 -5.53 24.10
CA THR A 38 24.40 -6.32 23.70
C THR A 38 23.77 -5.77 22.42
N ALA A 39 23.91 -6.52 21.31
CA ALA A 39 22.94 -6.45 20.23
C ALA A 39 21.63 -7.06 20.76
N GLY A 40 20.94 -6.29 21.61
CA GLY A 40 19.67 -6.69 22.21
C GLY A 40 18.63 -6.76 21.11
N GLU A 41 18.35 -7.99 20.67
CA GLU A 41 16.99 -8.51 20.47
C GLU A 41 15.92 -7.45 20.20
N ALA A 42 16.02 -6.69 19.12
CA ALA A 42 14.84 -6.05 18.55
C ALA A 42 14.02 -7.17 17.93
N ARG A 43 13.36 -7.99 18.77
CA ARG A 43 12.42 -9.02 18.34
C ARG A 43 11.42 -8.30 17.43
N LEU A 44 11.47 -8.62 16.14
CA LEU A 44 10.49 -8.16 15.17
C LEU A 44 9.13 -8.63 15.69
N LYS A 45 8.36 -7.70 16.27
CA LYS A 45 6.99 -7.95 16.67
C LYS A 45 6.14 -7.60 15.47
N HIS A 46 5.74 -8.61 14.69
CA HIS A 46 4.78 -8.37 13.63
C HIS A 46 3.44 -8.06 14.28
N THR A 47 2.88 -6.89 13.96
CA THR A 47 1.55 -6.49 14.43
C THR A 47 0.59 -6.46 13.24
N ALA A 48 -0.66 -6.85 13.47
CA ALA A 48 -1.70 -6.74 12.44
C ALA A 48 -2.07 -5.28 12.12
N GLN A 49 -1.67 -4.31 12.96
CA GLN A 49 -2.15 -2.94 12.92
C GLN A 49 -1.78 -2.18 11.62
N PRO A 50 -0.57 -2.26 11.07
CA PRO A 50 -0.24 -1.62 9.79
C PRO A 50 -1.06 -2.20 8.62
N TRP A 51 -1.20 -3.52 8.59
CA TRP A 51 -1.98 -4.23 7.58
C TRP A 51 -3.47 -3.89 7.64
N ASN A 52 -4.04 -3.85 8.85
CA ASN A 52 -5.43 -3.46 9.07
C ASN A 52 -5.68 -1.99 8.70
N ARG A 53 -4.72 -1.10 8.99
CA ARG A 53 -4.80 0.31 8.57
C ARG A 53 -4.79 0.44 7.05
N ALA A 54 -3.87 -0.25 6.38
CA ALA A 54 -3.82 -0.27 4.91
C ALA A 54 -5.12 -0.85 4.30
N ALA A 55 -5.66 -1.92 4.89
CA ALA A 55 -6.95 -2.49 4.46
C ALA A 55 -8.10 -1.49 4.63
N ALA A 56 -8.14 -0.75 5.74
CA ALA A 56 -9.16 0.29 5.95
C ALA A 56 -9.04 1.42 4.91
N THR A 57 -7.82 1.84 4.59
CA THR A 57 -7.58 2.81 3.51
C THR A 57 -8.07 2.28 2.16
N ALA A 58 -7.80 1.01 1.83
CA ALA A 58 -8.32 0.38 0.61
C ALA A 58 -9.86 0.40 0.55
N GLY A 59 -10.54 0.10 1.66
CA GLY A 59 -12.01 0.16 1.72
C GLY A 59 -12.58 1.57 1.57
N ILE A 60 -11.90 2.59 2.12
CA ILE A 60 -12.26 4.00 1.93
C ILE A 60 -12.11 4.40 0.46
N LEU A 61 -10.98 4.05 -0.17
CA LEU A 61 -10.73 4.32 -1.58
C LEU A 61 -11.75 3.63 -2.47
N TRP A 62 -12.06 2.35 -2.22
CA TRP A 62 -13.10 1.62 -2.94
C TRP A 62 -14.45 2.36 -2.89
N THR A 63 -14.90 2.74 -1.69
CA THR A 63 -16.19 3.43 -1.51
C THR A 63 -16.21 4.79 -2.20
N GLY A 64 -15.12 5.57 -2.05
CA GLY A 64 -15.00 6.90 -2.65
C GLY A 64 -14.95 6.85 -4.18
N THR A 65 -14.15 5.95 -4.75
CA THR A 65 -14.04 5.74 -6.20
C THR A 65 -15.37 5.27 -6.79
N ARG A 66 -16.07 4.35 -6.12
CA ARG A 66 -17.40 3.89 -6.55
C ARG A 66 -18.40 5.04 -6.59
N ARG A 67 -18.42 5.90 -5.56
CA ARG A 67 -19.25 7.10 -5.53
C ARG A 67 -18.91 8.05 -6.67
N ALA A 68 -17.63 8.37 -6.85
CA ALA A 68 -17.18 9.26 -7.92
C ALA A 68 -17.59 8.76 -9.31
N ARG A 69 -17.53 7.44 -9.54
CA ARG A 69 -18.01 6.83 -10.79
C ARG A 69 -19.52 7.03 -10.98
N THR A 70 -20.32 6.76 -9.95
CA THR A 70 -21.77 7.01 -9.99
C THR A 70 -22.10 8.47 -10.27
N ASP A 71 -21.42 9.40 -9.59
CA ASP A 71 -21.63 10.84 -9.74
C ASP A 71 -21.26 11.29 -11.17
N LEU A 72 -20.17 10.75 -11.72
CA LEU A 72 -19.72 11.04 -13.08
C LEU A 72 -20.73 10.57 -14.13
N THR A 73 -21.22 9.32 -14.03
CA THR A 73 -22.24 8.78 -14.94
C THR A 73 -23.55 9.58 -14.81
N THR A 74 -23.99 9.86 -13.57
CA THR A 74 -25.22 10.60 -13.30
C THR A 74 -25.16 12.01 -13.88
N GLY A 75 -24.06 12.73 -13.64
CA GLY A 75 -23.85 14.10 -14.13
C GLY A 75 -23.82 14.22 -15.66
N HIS A 76 -23.57 13.13 -16.38
CA HIS A 76 -23.57 13.10 -17.84
C HIS A 76 -24.84 12.50 -18.46
N THR A 77 -25.83 12.13 -17.64
CA THR A 77 -27.13 11.66 -18.12
C THR A 77 -27.80 12.74 -18.98
N GLY A 78 -28.31 12.37 -20.15
CA GLY A 78 -28.97 13.30 -21.08
C GLY A 78 -28.05 14.04 -22.05
N THR A 79 -26.73 13.95 -21.89
CA THR A 79 -25.76 14.56 -22.83
C THR A 79 -25.69 13.85 -24.20
N ALA A 80 -26.19 12.62 -24.31
CA ALA A 80 -26.15 11.84 -25.54
C ALA A 80 -27.17 12.27 -26.62
N GLY A 81 -28.21 13.04 -26.25
CA GLY A 81 -29.31 13.37 -27.15
C GLY A 81 -29.00 14.41 -28.24
N GLY A 82 -27.86 15.11 -28.16
CA GLY A 82 -27.49 16.23 -29.05
C GLY A 82 -26.30 15.98 -29.97
N LEU A 83 -25.89 14.71 -30.16
CA LEU A 83 -24.59 14.33 -30.71
C LEU A 83 -24.34 14.69 -32.18
N SER A 84 -25.37 14.98 -32.97
CA SER A 84 -25.22 15.24 -34.41
C SER A 84 -24.54 16.59 -34.66
N GLY A 85 -23.25 16.55 -35.00
CA GLY A 85 -22.49 17.70 -35.51
C GLY A 85 -21.56 18.39 -34.50
N LEU A 86 -21.56 17.99 -33.22
CA LEU A 86 -20.73 18.60 -32.17
C LEU A 86 -19.55 17.70 -31.78
N SER A 87 -18.39 17.89 -32.44
CA SER A 87 -17.15 17.16 -32.15
C SER A 87 -16.69 17.27 -30.70
N SER A 88 -16.95 18.41 -30.05
CA SER A 88 -16.66 18.61 -28.62
C SER A 88 -17.46 17.68 -27.70
N LEU A 89 -18.72 17.37 -28.06
CA LEU A 89 -19.57 16.47 -27.29
C LEU A 89 -19.11 15.02 -27.43
N ALA A 90 -18.71 14.61 -28.63
CA ALA A 90 -18.09 13.31 -28.87
C ALA A 90 -16.77 13.16 -28.08
N SER A 91 -15.95 14.21 -28.06
CA SER A 91 -14.70 14.23 -27.27
C SER A 91 -14.97 14.10 -25.77
N LEU A 92 -15.98 14.82 -25.25
CA LEU A 92 -16.40 14.72 -23.85
C LEU A 92 -16.84 13.29 -23.49
N HIS A 93 -17.62 12.62 -24.34
CA HIS A 93 -18.01 11.22 -24.14
C HIS A 93 -16.82 10.27 -24.13
N GLY A 94 -15.84 10.47 -25.01
CA GLY A 94 -14.60 9.70 -25.00
C GLY A 94 -13.84 9.86 -23.67
N VAL A 95 -13.77 11.09 -23.15
CA VAL A 95 -13.15 11.39 -21.85
C VAL A 95 -13.94 10.75 -20.71
N LEU A 96 -15.27 10.87 -20.70
CA LEU A 96 -16.17 10.24 -19.72
C LEU A 96 -15.91 8.73 -19.63
N HIS A 97 -15.96 8.03 -20.75
CA HIS A 97 -15.73 6.59 -20.80
C HIS A 97 -14.34 6.21 -20.29
N SER A 98 -13.33 7.02 -20.64
CA SER A 98 -11.96 6.83 -20.17
C SER A 98 -11.84 6.95 -18.65
N TRP A 99 -12.57 7.87 -18.03
CA TRP A 99 -12.60 8.04 -16.58
C TRP A 99 -13.38 6.92 -15.89
N GLU A 100 -14.54 6.54 -16.41
CA GLU A 100 -15.32 5.42 -15.88
C GLU A 100 -14.50 4.13 -15.83
N ASN A 101 -13.74 3.83 -16.88
CA ASN A 101 -12.85 2.67 -16.94
C ASN A 101 -11.71 2.73 -15.93
N ARG A 102 -11.06 3.89 -15.76
CA ARG A 102 -9.98 4.04 -14.77
C ARG A 102 -10.50 3.93 -13.34
N LEU A 103 -11.66 4.53 -13.05
CA LEU A 103 -12.29 4.43 -11.74
C LEU A 103 -12.73 2.99 -11.45
N ALA A 104 -13.26 2.27 -12.46
CA ALA A 104 -13.57 0.85 -12.33
C ALA A 104 -12.33 0.01 -11.96
N ALA A 105 -11.19 0.23 -12.63
CA ALA A 105 -9.96 -0.48 -12.33
C ALA A 105 -9.45 -0.21 -10.90
N VAL A 106 -9.50 1.05 -10.44
CA VAL A 106 -9.14 1.41 -9.05
C VAL A 106 -10.09 0.75 -8.04
N GLU A 107 -11.39 0.72 -8.34
CA GLU A 107 -12.38 0.04 -7.50
C GLU A 107 -12.08 -1.45 -7.38
N ASP A 108 -11.82 -2.13 -8.49
CA ASP A 108 -11.51 -3.56 -8.52
C ASP A 108 -10.25 -3.90 -7.72
N GLU A 109 -9.20 -3.10 -7.88
CA GLU A 109 -7.94 -3.25 -7.14
C GLU A 109 -8.16 -3.04 -5.63
N CYS A 110 -8.82 -1.95 -5.22
CA CYS A 110 -9.06 -1.67 -3.81
C CYS A 110 -9.94 -2.74 -3.15
N ARG A 111 -10.94 -3.25 -3.88
CA ARG A 111 -11.79 -4.37 -3.44
C ARG A 111 -10.98 -5.65 -3.23
N GLY A 112 -9.95 -5.90 -4.05
CA GLY A 112 -9.04 -7.03 -3.89
C GLY A 112 -8.06 -6.85 -2.73
N LEU A 113 -7.50 -5.64 -2.58
CA LEU A 113 -6.48 -5.33 -1.58
C LEU A 113 -7.00 -5.40 -0.14
N GLU A 114 -8.20 -4.90 0.13
CA GLU A 114 -8.75 -4.88 1.50
C GLU A 114 -8.73 -6.26 2.19
N PRO A 115 -9.35 -7.33 1.63
CA PRO A 115 -9.33 -8.64 2.25
C PRO A 115 -7.94 -9.27 2.27
N ALA A 116 -7.10 -9.04 1.24
CA ALA A 116 -5.73 -9.56 1.18
C ALA A 116 -4.85 -8.98 2.29
N LEU A 117 -4.91 -7.67 2.51
CA LEU A 117 -4.18 -6.99 3.58
C LEU A 117 -4.64 -7.45 4.96
N ARG A 118 -5.96 -7.62 5.17
CA ARG A 118 -6.46 -8.20 6.43
C ARG A 118 -5.97 -9.63 6.67
N ARG A 119 -5.89 -10.44 5.61
CA ARG A 119 -5.36 -11.82 5.69
C ARG A 119 -3.88 -11.80 6.09
N ALA A 120 -3.06 -10.99 5.42
CA ALA A 120 -1.64 -10.85 5.74
C ALA A 120 -1.42 -10.48 7.22
N GLY A 121 -2.19 -9.51 7.74
CA GLY A 121 -2.12 -9.11 9.14
C GLY A 121 -2.44 -10.25 10.13
N ARG A 122 -3.41 -11.12 9.81
CA ARG A 122 -3.74 -12.28 10.65
C ARG A 122 -2.68 -13.38 10.57
N GLU A 123 -2.22 -13.70 9.37
CA GLU A 123 -1.25 -14.78 9.15
C GLU A 123 0.10 -14.47 9.80
N LEU A 124 0.62 -13.26 9.62
CA LEU A 124 1.91 -12.86 10.18
C LEU A 124 1.90 -12.88 11.72
N VAL A 125 0.81 -12.42 12.34
CA VAL A 125 0.65 -12.50 13.81
C VAL A 125 0.54 -13.95 14.28
N GLY A 126 -0.16 -14.80 13.52
CA GLY A 126 -0.28 -16.23 13.83
C GLY A 126 1.07 -16.96 13.80
N VAL A 127 1.85 -16.74 12.74
CA VAL A 127 3.20 -17.31 12.59
C VAL A 127 4.12 -16.87 13.73
N ASP A 128 4.12 -15.59 14.08
CA ASP A 128 4.92 -15.08 15.21
C ASP A 128 4.56 -15.74 16.54
N HIS A 129 3.26 -15.98 16.77
CA HIS A 129 2.80 -16.63 17.99
C HIS A 129 3.27 -18.10 18.04
N GLU A 130 3.18 -18.82 16.91
CA GLU A 130 3.63 -20.21 16.80
C GLU A 130 5.15 -20.34 17.00
N VAL A 131 5.94 -19.55 16.29
CA VAL A 131 7.40 -19.52 16.44
C VAL A 131 7.80 -19.10 17.85
N GLY A 132 7.10 -18.14 18.45
CA GLY A 132 7.30 -17.74 19.84
C GLY A 132 7.03 -18.87 20.83
N ALA A 133 6.02 -19.69 20.58
CA ALA A 133 5.68 -20.85 21.41
C ALA A 133 6.72 -21.98 21.26
N THR A 134 7.13 -22.32 20.03
CA THR A 134 8.15 -23.35 19.78
C THR A 134 9.49 -22.96 20.37
N THR A 135 9.90 -21.70 20.22
CA THR A 135 11.15 -21.19 20.80
C THR A 135 11.15 -21.29 22.32
N LYS A 136 10.03 -20.98 22.99
CA LYS A 136 9.90 -21.12 24.46
C LYS A 136 9.93 -22.58 24.93
N ALA A 137 9.45 -23.51 24.09
CA ALA A 137 9.41 -24.92 24.41
C ALA A 137 10.81 -25.59 24.36
N VAL A 138 11.74 -25.03 23.59
CA VAL A 138 13.13 -25.52 23.54
C VAL A 138 13.87 -25.05 24.79
N GLN A 139 14.06 -25.96 25.76
CA GLN A 139 15.01 -25.73 26.85
C GLN A 139 16.43 -26.06 26.39
N VAL A 140 17.33 -25.07 26.43
CA VAL A 140 18.76 -25.31 26.21
C VAL A 140 19.34 -25.95 27.48
N PRO A 141 19.93 -27.15 27.41
CA PRO A 141 20.62 -27.74 28.56
C PRO A 141 21.74 -26.79 29.00
N ARG A 142 21.71 -26.34 30.26
CA ARG A 142 22.87 -25.66 30.86
C ARG A 142 24.02 -26.65 30.88
N GLY A 143 24.97 -26.47 29.96
CA GLY A 143 26.19 -27.27 29.91
C GLY A 143 26.97 -27.13 31.22
N GLY A 144 27.06 -28.25 31.93
CA GLY A 144 28.21 -28.69 32.71
C GLY A 144 28.77 -27.77 33.78
N ALA A 145 28.50 -28.09 35.04
CA ALA A 145 29.45 -27.83 36.12
C ALA A 145 30.78 -28.50 35.77
N ALA A 146 31.82 -27.71 35.50
CA ALA A 146 33.19 -28.19 35.49
C ALA A 146 33.65 -28.31 36.96
N ARG A 147 34.11 -29.52 37.30
CA ARG A 147 34.72 -29.91 38.56
C ARG A 147 36.03 -29.19 38.82
#